data_AF-A0AAD7ZBD5-F1
#
_entry.id   AF-A0AAD7ZBD5-F1
#
_cell.length_a   1.000
_cell.length_b   1.000
_cell.length_c   1.000
_cell.angle_alpha   90.00
_cell.angle_beta   90.00
_cell.angle_gamma   90.00
#
_symmetry.space_group_name_H-M   'P 1'
#
loop_
_entity.id
_entity.type
_entity.pdbx_description
1 polymer ?
#
loop_
_entity_poly.entity_id
_entity_poly.type
_entity_poly.pdbx_seq_one_letter_code
_entity_poly.pdbx_strand_id
1 'polypeptide(L)'
;MCKHFFSISCALIGLIRKANKYNYSQKIFFPPFLINCNRNYMNNMIGELEGKNNKASLKIGTHNGVFHCDEVLACYMLKRVPLYQNAEIVRTRDSQILQTCDIVVDVGGVYDFSRHRYDHHQRDFNETMNSLNPAKPWKTKLSSAGLIYYHFGEKVIRAVLGDEEDEETVRNIYNQVYEYFIQEIDGIDNGVPMFEGEPSYRITTNLSSRVSNLNPAWNSEKGDETVGFYEAYKLVGKEFEDRVISVSKIWWPARHLVKQAVQNRFQVHPSGEIIEFPDGKACPWKEHLFQLEKDLQLDPNIKFVLFSDNNGNWRVQAVPVAAGSFICRVFLLEEWQGLRDENLSAVAGIPDCIFVHATGFIGGNKTREGVVKMAIKCLEKRDAKKPL
;
A
#
# COMPACT_ATOMS: atom_id res chain seq x y z
N MET A 1 -5.63 44.41 -5.52
CA MET A 1 -4.40 44.19 -6.31
C MET A 1 -3.51 43.05 -5.76
N CYS A 2 -4.08 41.99 -5.14
CA CYS A 2 -3.29 40.89 -4.54
C CYS A 2 -3.69 39.49 -5.03
N LYS A 3 -4.36 39.39 -6.19
CA LYS A 3 -4.78 38.10 -6.80
C LYS A 3 -4.19 37.84 -8.20
N HIS A 4 -3.25 38.66 -8.67
CA HIS A 4 -2.58 38.49 -9.97
C HIS A 4 -1.08 38.18 -9.89
N PHE A 5 -0.46 38.31 -8.71
CA PHE A 5 0.98 38.03 -8.54
C PHE A 5 1.31 36.54 -8.36
N PHE A 6 0.37 35.73 -7.86
CA PHE A 6 0.61 34.30 -7.64
C PHE A 6 0.67 33.49 -8.95
N SER A 7 -0.06 33.93 -9.99
CA SER A 7 -0.10 33.23 -11.28
C SER A 7 1.18 33.38 -12.11
N ILE A 8 1.93 34.47 -11.92
CA ILE A 8 3.14 34.76 -12.72
C ILE A 8 4.36 34.05 -12.11
N SER A 9 4.39 33.86 -10.79
CA SER A 9 5.51 33.20 -10.09
C SER A 9 5.62 31.70 -10.42
N CYS A 10 4.50 30.98 -10.55
CA CYS A 10 4.52 29.55 -10.91
C CYS A 10 4.91 29.32 -12.37
N ALA A 11 4.51 30.21 -13.29
CA ALA A 11 4.88 30.12 -14.70
C ALA A 11 6.40 30.35 -14.91
N LEU A 12 7.01 31.25 -14.13
CA LEU A 12 8.43 31.56 -14.24
C LEU A 12 9.33 30.45 -13.69
N ILE A 13 8.92 29.78 -12.61
CA ILE A 13 9.65 28.64 -12.02
C ILE A 13 9.61 27.42 -12.97
N GLY A 14 8.50 27.22 -13.68
CA GLY A 14 8.38 26.17 -14.72
C GLY A 14 9.28 26.39 -15.94
N LEU A 15 9.48 27.66 -16.34
CA LEU A 15 10.38 28.04 -17.44
C LEU A 15 11.86 27.90 -17.07
N ILE A 16 12.24 28.24 -15.83
CA ILE A 16 13.62 28.09 -15.34
C ILE A 16 14.03 26.61 -15.26
N ARG A 17 13.12 25.69 -14.89
CA ARG A 17 13.40 24.25 -14.89
C ARG A 17 13.54 23.63 -16.29
N LYS A 18 12.86 24.18 -17.31
CA LYS A 18 13.00 23.73 -18.71
C LYS A 18 14.29 24.23 -19.37
N ALA A 19 14.80 25.41 -19.00
CA ALA A 19 16.03 25.96 -19.57
C ALA A 19 17.30 25.22 -19.13
N ASN A 20 17.32 24.62 -17.93
CA ASN A 20 18.49 23.87 -17.43
C ASN A 20 18.67 22.46 -18.04
N LYS A 21 17.76 21.99 -18.90
CA LYS A 21 17.83 20.65 -19.52
C LYS A 21 18.39 20.64 -20.95
N TYR A 22 18.57 21.79 -21.57
CA TYR A 22 19.14 21.90 -22.92
C TYR A 22 20.23 22.96 -22.93
N ASN A 23 21.47 22.53 -23.17
CA ASN A 23 22.66 23.37 -23.21
C ASN A 23 22.61 24.28 -24.45
N TYR A 24 21.88 25.40 -24.36
CA TYR A 24 21.84 26.44 -25.39
C TYR A 24 22.30 27.77 -24.81
N SER A 25 23.49 28.18 -25.25
CA SER A 25 24.10 29.48 -25.02
C SER A 25 23.40 30.55 -25.86
N GLN A 26 22.36 31.20 -25.33
CA GLN A 26 21.90 32.49 -25.85
C GLN A 26 21.57 33.47 -24.73
N LYS A 27 22.27 34.61 -24.73
CA LYS A 27 22.07 35.76 -23.84
C LYS A 27 20.69 36.37 -24.10
N ILE A 28 19.81 36.34 -23.11
CA ILE A 28 18.58 37.14 -23.10
C ILE A 28 18.84 38.38 -22.25
N PHE A 29 18.74 39.56 -22.88
CA PHE A 29 18.86 40.88 -22.25
C PHE A 29 17.53 41.25 -21.57
N PHE A 30 17.55 41.63 -20.29
CA PHE A 30 16.40 42.27 -19.61
C PHE A 30 16.76 43.71 -19.21
N PRO A 31 15.83 44.68 -19.34
CA PRO A 31 16.08 46.09 -19.06
C PRO A 31 16.19 46.39 -17.54
N PRO A 32 16.98 47.41 -17.14
CA PRO A 32 17.44 47.59 -15.77
C PRO A 32 16.44 48.37 -14.91
N PHE A 33 15.36 47.75 -14.43
CA PHE A 33 14.52 48.36 -13.37
C PHE A 33 13.91 47.39 -12.34
N LEU A 34 14.34 46.12 -12.31
CA LEU A 34 13.87 45.13 -11.33
C LEU A 34 15.01 44.42 -10.56
N ILE A 35 16.16 45.09 -10.41
CA ILE A 35 17.30 44.58 -9.64
C ILE A 35 17.58 45.56 -8.50
N ASN A 36 16.77 45.54 -7.44
CA ASN A 36 17.28 45.91 -6.10
C ASN A 36 16.39 45.59 -4.91
N CYS A 37 15.22 44.98 -5.07
CA CYS A 37 14.34 44.70 -3.92
C CYS A 37 14.43 43.30 -3.32
N ASN A 38 15.36 42.43 -3.76
CA ASN A 38 15.35 41.03 -3.28
C ASN A 38 16.71 40.40 -2.98
N ARG A 39 17.78 41.20 -2.88
CA ARG A 39 19.08 40.67 -2.45
C ARG A 39 19.27 40.72 -0.94
N ASN A 40 18.76 41.75 -0.25
CA ASN A 40 18.86 41.85 1.21
C ASN A 40 17.88 40.94 1.95
N TYR A 41 16.70 40.64 1.39
CA TYR A 41 15.77 39.66 1.97
C TYR A 41 16.27 38.22 1.82
N MET A 42 16.82 37.89 0.64
CA MET A 42 17.46 36.59 0.39
C MET A 42 18.77 36.44 1.17
N ASN A 43 19.58 37.50 1.30
CA ASN A 43 20.82 37.46 2.09
C ASN A 43 20.56 37.47 3.60
N ASN A 44 19.43 37.99 4.10
CA ASN A 44 19.04 37.80 5.49
C ASN A 44 18.51 36.37 5.73
N MET A 45 17.80 35.75 4.78
CA MET A 45 17.43 34.33 4.89
C MET A 45 18.61 33.36 4.73
N ILE A 46 19.56 33.67 3.85
CA ILE A 46 20.79 32.88 3.65
C ILE A 46 21.79 33.15 4.77
N GLY A 47 21.88 34.40 5.25
CA GLY A 47 22.73 34.80 6.39
C GLY A 47 22.23 34.28 7.75
N GLU A 48 20.93 33.97 7.89
CA GLU A 48 20.39 33.23 9.04
C GLU A 48 20.57 31.71 8.93
N LEU A 49 20.93 31.18 7.75
CA LEU A 49 21.26 29.77 7.52
C LEU A 49 22.76 29.47 7.48
N GLU A 50 23.60 30.49 7.32
CA GLU A 50 25.07 30.39 7.34
C GLU A 50 25.70 30.90 8.65
N GLY A 51 24.89 31.03 9.70
CA GLY A 51 25.33 31.19 11.08
C GLY A 51 25.49 29.82 11.76
N LYS A 52 26.74 29.43 12.04
CA LYS A 52 27.16 28.31 12.91
C LYS A 52 26.02 27.62 13.67
N ASN A 53 25.56 26.47 13.19
CA ASN A 53 24.78 25.56 14.00
C ASN A 53 25.46 24.19 14.01
N ASN A 54 26.29 23.97 15.03
CA ASN A 54 26.34 22.69 15.73
C ASN A 54 24.93 22.39 16.30
N LYS A 55 23.91 22.28 15.45
CA LYS A 55 22.62 21.75 15.88
C LYS A 55 22.89 20.27 16.12
N ALA A 56 22.90 19.86 17.38
CA ALA A 56 23.00 18.46 17.74
C ALA A 56 22.03 17.66 16.86
N SER A 57 22.48 16.49 16.37
CA SER A 57 21.60 15.63 15.59
C SER A 57 20.35 15.31 16.42
N LEU A 58 19.17 15.41 15.80
CA LEU A 58 17.93 15.02 16.47
C LEU A 58 18.01 13.56 16.91
N LYS A 59 17.26 13.19 17.95
CA LYS A 59 17.31 11.85 18.55
C LYS A 59 15.95 11.17 18.50
N ILE A 60 15.94 9.95 17.98
CA ILE A 60 14.83 9.00 18.04
C ILE A 60 15.12 8.02 19.18
N GLY A 61 14.39 8.14 20.28
CA GLY A 61 14.47 7.21 21.41
C GLY A 61 13.62 5.97 21.17
N THR A 62 14.16 4.79 21.44
CA THR A 62 13.43 3.51 21.52
C THR A 62 14.04 2.62 22.60
N HIS A 63 13.43 1.48 22.93
CA HIS A 63 13.99 0.60 23.94
C HIS A 63 15.24 -0.17 23.48
N ASN A 64 16.05 -0.61 24.44
CA ASN A 64 17.14 -1.58 24.23
C ASN A 64 16.66 -3.03 24.50
N GLY A 65 17.54 -4.02 24.49
CA GLY A 65 17.22 -5.44 24.63
C GLY A 65 16.66 -6.05 23.33
N VAL A 66 15.84 -7.10 23.51
CA VAL A 66 15.09 -7.75 22.43
C VAL A 66 14.31 -6.70 21.66
N PHE A 67 14.53 -6.62 20.35
CA PHE A 67 13.83 -5.72 19.45
C PHE A 67 12.72 -6.44 18.69
N HIS A 68 11.66 -5.70 18.39
CA HIS A 68 10.46 -6.15 17.69
C HIS A 68 10.41 -5.53 16.29
N CYS A 69 9.34 -5.80 15.56
CA CYS A 69 9.22 -5.26 14.20
C CYS A 69 8.67 -3.85 14.18
N ASP A 70 7.84 -3.50 15.15
CA ASP A 70 7.10 -2.26 15.15
C ASP A 70 8.02 -1.06 15.45
N GLU A 71 8.91 -1.15 16.45
CA GLU A 71 9.82 -0.07 16.81
C GLU A 71 10.96 0.08 15.80
N VAL A 72 11.43 -1.03 15.22
CA VAL A 72 12.38 -1.02 14.11
C VAL A 72 11.76 -0.30 12.89
N LEU A 73 10.52 -0.64 12.53
CA LEU A 73 9.83 -0.01 11.40
C LEU A 73 9.48 1.45 11.69
N ALA A 74 9.06 1.79 12.91
CA ALA A 74 8.81 3.16 13.35
C ALA A 74 10.07 4.04 13.17
N CYS A 75 11.23 3.54 13.62
CA CYS A 75 12.51 4.22 13.43
C CYS A 75 12.84 4.39 11.94
N TYR A 76 12.62 3.36 11.12
CA TYR A 76 12.86 3.41 9.68
C TYR A 76 12.01 4.49 9.00
N MET A 77 10.70 4.49 9.26
CA MET A 77 9.75 5.44 8.70
C MET A 77 10.11 6.88 9.09
N LEU A 78 10.44 7.13 10.37
CA LEU A 78 10.86 8.45 10.82
C LEU A 78 12.09 8.95 10.05
N LYS A 79 13.09 8.11 9.82
CA LYS A 79 14.28 8.47 9.02
C LYS A 79 14.02 8.63 7.52
N ARG A 80 12.79 8.47 7.03
CA ARG A 80 12.35 8.93 5.69
C ARG A 80 11.79 10.35 5.72
N VAL A 81 11.32 10.82 6.87
CA VAL A 81 10.83 12.20 7.03
C VAL A 81 12.04 13.16 6.99
N PRO A 82 12.06 14.21 6.14
CA PRO A 82 13.21 15.11 6.01
C PRO A 82 13.72 15.68 7.35
N LEU A 83 12.82 15.94 8.29
CA LEU A 83 13.16 16.42 9.63
C LEU A 83 14.08 15.45 10.38
N TYR A 84 13.81 14.14 10.32
CA TYR A 84 14.51 13.12 11.11
C TYR A 84 15.48 12.26 10.27
N GLN A 85 15.71 12.60 9.01
CA GLN A 85 16.53 11.80 8.08
C GLN A 85 17.92 11.46 8.66
N ASN A 86 18.55 12.45 9.29
CA ASN A 86 19.88 12.32 9.90
C ASN A 86 19.85 12.07 11.41
N ALA A 87 18.66 11.86 12.00
CA ALA A 87 18.52 11.68 13.45
C ALA A 87 19.27 10.44 13.95
N GLU A 88 19.88 10.55 15.12
CA GLU A 88 20.50 9.44 15.85
C GLU A 88 19.40 8.54 16.45
N ILE A 89 19.55 7.22 16.36
CA ILE A 89 18.68 6.27 17.08
C ILE A 89 19.34 5.96 18.42
N VAL A 90 18.64 6.27 19.51
CA VAL A 90 19.09 6.04 20.89
C VAL A 90 18.26 4.91 21.49
N ARG A 91 18.88 3.74 21.69
CA ARG A 91 18.24 2.55 22.28
C ARG A 91 18.48 2.52 23.80
N THR A 92 17.46 2.79 24.59
CA THR A 92 17.53 2.81 26.07
C THR A 92 16.15 2.77 26.72
N ARG A 93 16.08 2.27 27.97
CA ARG A 93 14.91 2.42 28.86
C ARG A 93 15.13 3.47 29.95
N ASP A 94 16.28 4.15 29.97
CA ASP A 94 16.55 5.20 30.93
C ASP A 94 15.68 6.43 30.63
N SER A 95 14.73 6.70 31.52
CA SER A 95 13.81 7.83 31.41
C SER A 95 14.50 9.19 31.30
N GLN A 96 15.67 9.38 31.92
CA GLN A 96 16.41 10.64 31.84
C GLN A 96 16.99 10.84 30.44
N ILE A 97 17.49 9.77 29.81
CA ILE A 97 17.99 9.82 28.42
C ILE A 97 16.82 10.02 27.45
N LEU A 98 15.71 9.30 27.64
CA LEU A 98 14.52 9.43 26.78
C LEU A 98 13.90 10.84 26.83
N GLN A 99 14.02 11.55 27.96
CA GLN A 99 13.60 12.95 28.05
C GLN A 99 14.43 13.89 27.17
N THR A 100 15.67 13.52 26.82
CA THR A 100 16.52 14.28 25.90
C THR A 100 16.24 13.99 24.42
N CYS A 101 15.41 12.98 24.12
CA CYS A 101 15.09 12.61 22.74
C CYS A 101 13.95 13.48 22.18
N ASP A 102 14.10 13.90 20.93
CA ASP A 102 13.14 14.74 20.22
C ASP A 102 11.84 14.00 19.89
N ILE A 103 11.95 12.69 19.64
CA ILE A 103 10.83 11.79 19.41
C ILE A 103 11.13 10.44 20.09
N VAL A 104 10.12 9.83 20.71
CA VAL A 104 10.27 8.52 21.37
C VAL A 104 9.18 7.58 20.87
N VAL A 105 9.58 6.37 20.53
CA VAL A 105 8.71 5.28 20.05
C VAL A 105 8.90 4.06 20.92
N ASP A 106 7.83 3.32 21.18
CA ASP A 106 7.84 2.01 21.83
C ASP A 106 8.45 1.93 23.25
N VAL A 107 8.62 3.09 23.89
CA VAL A 107 9.15 3.17 25.25
C VAL A 107 8.71 4.46 25.92
N GLY A 108 8.68 4.44 27.25
CA GLY A 108 8.41 5.61 28.09
C GLY A 108 6.98 5.67 28.64
N GLY A 109 6.11 4.75 28.25
CA GLY A 109 4.76 4.58 28.77
C GLY A 109 3.82 5.73 28.44
N VAL A 110 4.06 6.48 27.35
CA VAL A 110 3.22 7.64 26.97
C VAL A 110 2.93 7.68 25.46
N TYR A 111 1.65 7.82 25.10
CA TYR A 111 1.21 8.31 23.81
C TYR A 111 0.77 9.77 23.94
N ASP A 112 1.50 10.67 23.30
CA ASP A 112 1.18 12.10 23.21
C ASP A 112 1.76 12.65 21.92
N PHE A 113 0.89 12.90 20.94
CA PHE A 113 1.26 13.45 19.63
C PHE A 113 1.97 14.80 19.76
N SER A 114 1.49 15.68 20.65
CA SER A 114 2.04 17.04 20.81
C SER A 114 3.46 17.05 21.36
N ARG A 115 3.82 16.01 22.11
CA ARG A 115 5.15 15.80 22.70
C ARG A 115 5.98 14.78 21.94
N HIS A 116 5.52 14.31 20.78
CA HIS A 116 6.19 13.28 19.98
C HIS A 116 6.54 12.03 20.80
N ARG A 117 5.58 11.52 21.57
CA ARG A 117 5.69 10.26 22.33
C ARG A 117 4.70 9.25 21.74
N TYR A 118 5.20 8.11 21.27
CA TYR A 118 4.45 7.12 20.50
C TYR A 118 4.70 5.73 21.09
N ASP A 119 4.29 5.54 22.34
CA ASP A 119 4.30 4.25 23.02
C ASP A 119 2.84 3.78 23.23
N HIS A 120 2.59 2.48 23.08
CA HIS A 120 1.27 1.82 23.16
C HIS A 120 1.11 0.88 24.36
N HIS A 121 2.15 0.72 25.20
CA HIS A 121 2.22 -0.23 26.32
C HIS A 121 1.33 0.12 27.52
N GLN A 122 0.62 1.26 27.51
CA GLN A 122 -0.22 1.66 28.63
C GLN A 122 -1.45 0.76 28.74
N ARG A 123 -1.86 0.47 29.98
CA ARG A 123 -3.03 -0.37 30.25
C ARG A 123 -4.32 0.16 29.62
N ASP A 124 -4.45 1.48 29.56
CA ASP A 124 -5.60 2.22 29.06
C ASP A 124 -5.48 2.59 27.58
N PHE A 125 -4.32 2.38 26.95
CA PHE A 125 -4.15 2.68 25.53
C PHE A 125 -4.97 1.70 24.67
N ASN A 126 -5.89 2.25 23.88
CA ASN A 126 -6.82 1.52 23.03
C ASN A 126 -7.03 2.22 21.68
N GLU A 127 -6.08 3.07 21.27
CA GLU A 127 -6.21 3.81 20.01
C GLU A 127 -6.06 2.88 18.81
N THR A 128 -6.85 3.17 17.79
CA THR A 128 -6.93 2.50 16.49
C THR A 128 -6.92 3.57 15.40
N MET A 129 -6.72 3.18 14.13
CA MET A 129 -6.93 4.14 13.03
C MET A 129 -8.34 4.77 13.07
N ASN A 130 -9.38 3.99 13.39
CA ASN A 130 -10.76 4.46 13.45
C ASN A 130 -11.05 5.39 14.63
N SER A 131 -10.49 5.14 15.83
CA SER A 131 -10.70 6.01 16.99
C SER A 131 -10.02 7.37 16.81
N LEU A 132 -8.84 7.40 16.19
CA LEU A 132 -8.13 8.63 15.87
C LEU A 132 -8.73 9.35 14.66
N ASN A 133 -9.26 8.60 13.68
CA ASN A 133 -9.94 9.12 12.49
C ASN A 133 -11.14 8.24 12.09
N PRO A 134 -12.38 8.66 12.43
CA PRO A 134 -13.59 7.88 12.16
C PRO A 134 -13.86 7.57 10.68
N ALA A 135 -13.20 8.25 9.74
CA ALA A 135 -13.31 7.93 8.31
C ALA A 135 -12.54 6.67 7.90
N LYS A 136 -11.65 6.14 8.77
CA LYS A 136 -10.90 4.91 8.52
C LYS A 136 -11.65 3.69 9.09
N PRO A 137 -11.70 2.54 8.40
CA PRO A 137 -12.48 1.39 8.85
C PRO A 137 -11.78 0.51 9.90
N TRP A 138 -10.46 0.67 10.09
CA TRP A 138 -9.65 -0.28 10.85
C TRP A 138 -9.73 -0.09 12.36
N LYS A 139 -9.95 -1.19 13.05
CA LYS A 139 -10.14 -1.24 14.51
C LYS A 139 -9.05 -2.04 15.23
N THR A 140 -8.00 -2.44 14.53
CA THR A 140 -6.82 -3.02 15.16
C THR A 140 -6.14 -1.96 16.01
N LYS A 141 -5.81 -2.32 17.26
CA LYS A 141 -5.04 -1.48 18.17
C LYS A 141 -3.69 -1.16 17.54
N LEU A 142 -3.29 0.11 17.56
CA LEU A 142 -2.02 0.54 16.95
C LEU A 142 -0.83 0.12 17.81
N SER A 143 0.26 -0.32 17.20
CA SER A 143 1.59 -0.36 17.82
C SER A 143 2.33 0.95 17.58
N SER A 144 3.60 1.03 17.99
CA SER A 144 4.41 2.22 17.75
C SER A 144 4.62 2.48 16.25
N ALA A 145 4.72 1.42 15.43
CA ALA A 145 4.71 1.55 13.97
C ALA A 145 3.39 2.15 13.46
N GLY A 146 2.24 1.63 13.89
CA GLY A 146 0.93 2.14 13.51
C GLY A 146 0.73 3.60 13.89
N LEU A 147 1.18 4.02 15.07
CA LEU A 147 1.15 5.41 15.52
C LEU A 147 2.01 6.33 14.65
N ILE A 148 3.25 5.94 14.35
CA ILE A 148 4.10 6.71 13.43
C ILE A 148 3.49 6.75 12.04
N TYR A 149 2.93 5.64 11.56
CA TYR A 149 2.26 5.61 10.26
C TYR A 149 1.02 6.49 10.23
N TYR A 150 0.23 6.55 11.30
CA TYR A 150 -0.92 7.45 11.40
C TYR A 150 -0.51 8.92 11.22
N HIS A 151 0.52 9.36 11.94
CA HIS A 151 0.90 10.78 11.97
C HIS A 151 1.85 11.20 10.85
N PHE A 152 2.65 10.29 10.31
CA PHE A 152 3.70 10.59 9.33
C PHE A 152 3.58 9.80 8.02
N GLY A 153 2.69 8.81 7.91
CA GLY A 153 2.67 7.85 6.81
C GLY A 153 2.56 8.48 5.42
N GLU A 154 1.75 9.52 5.23
CA GLU A 154 1.67 10.23 3.95
C GLU A 154 2.99 10.92 3.58
N LYS A 155 3.66 11.56 4.56
CA LYS A 155 4.99 12.17 4.35
C LYS A 155 6.04 11.12 4.02
N VAL A 156 5.97 9.96 4.68
CA VAL A 156 6.89 8.83 4.44
C VAL A 156 6.66 8.25 3.05
N ILE A 157 5.41 8.07 2.61
CA ILE A 157 5.09 7.61 1.25
C ILE A 157 5.64 8.59 0.22
N ARG A 158 5.45 9.90 0.41
CA ARG A 158 6.01 10.93 -0.47
C ARG A 158 7.53 10.90 -0.50
N ALA A 159 8.19 10.67 0.62
CA ALA A 159 9.65 10.54 0.66
C ALA A 159 10.15 9.32 -0.13
N VAL A 160 9.37 8.22 -0.19
CA VAL A 160 9.70 7.03 -0.99
C VAL A 160 9.42 7.21 -2.48
N LEU A 161 8.28 7.82 -2.84
CA LEU A 161 7.84 7.94 -4.23
C LEU A 161 8.30 9.22 -4.95
N GLY A 162 8.65 10.25 -4.19
CA GLY A 162 8.80 11.63 -4.65
C GLY A 162 7.52 12.46 -4.51
N ASP A 163 7.65 13.78 -4.67
CA ASP A 163 6.56 14.77 -4.49
C ASP A 163 5.67 14.97 -5.74
N GLU A 164 5.70 14.04 -6.69
CA GLU A 164 4.96 14.18 -7.96
C GLU A 164 3.54 13.60 -7.91
N GLU A 165 3.27 12.67 -6.98
CA GLU A 165 1.98 12.00 -6.86
C GLU A 165 0.93 12.94 -6.22
N ASP A 166 -0.30 12.95 -6.75
CA ASP A 166 -1.38 13.76 -6.22
C ASP A 166 -1.91 13.24 -4.85
N GLU A 167 -2.69 14.06 -4.14
CA GLU A 167 -3.21 13.74 -2.81
C GLU A 167 -4.15 12.53 -2.79
N GLU A 168 -4.92 12.29 -3.86
CA GLU A 168 -5.78 11.11 -3.95
C GLU A 168 -4.95 9.85 -4.11
N THR A 169 -3.94 9.87 -4.98
CA THR A 169 -3.03 8.75 -5.16
C THR A 169 -2.30 8.42 -3.85
N VAL A 170 -1.73 9.41 -3.16
CA VAL A 170 -1.05 9.18 -1.87
C VAL A 170 -1.99 8.61 -0.82
N ARG A 171 -3.21 9.13 -0.71
CA ARG A 171 -4.22 8.62 0.25
C ARG A 171 -4.64 7.18 -0.03
N ASN A 172 -4.76 6.78 -1.30
CA ASN A 172 -5.10 5.41 -1.66
C ASN A 172 -3.93 4.46 -1.39
N ILE A 173 -2.70 4.88 -1.70
CA ILE A 173 -1.48 4.13 -1.36
C ILE A 173 -1.38 3.97 0.16
N TYR A 174 -1.64 5.05 0.92
CA TYR A 174 -1.66 5.04 2.38
C TYR A 174 -2.62 3.97 2.92
N ASN A 175 -3.86 3.98 2.44
CA ASN A 175 -4.87 3.03 2.91
C ASN A 175 -4.47 1.58 2.60
N GLN A 176 -3.94 1.36 1.40
CA GLN A 176 -3.57 0.03 0.94
C GLN A 176 -2.33 -0.52 1.68
N VAL A 177 -1.33 0.34 1.94
CA VAL A 177 -0.15 -0.03 2.72
C VAL A 177 -0.53 -0.26 4.19
N TYR A 178 -1.48 0.49 4.75
CA TYR A 178 -1.96 0.19 6.08
C TYR A 178 -2.64 -1.19 6.16
N GLU A 179 -3.68 -1.41 5.36
CA GLU A 179 -4.50 -2.64 5.37
C GLU A 179 -3.66 -3.90 5.18
N TYR A 180 -2.71 -3.88 4.23
CA TYR A 180 -1.98 -5.09 3.81
C TYR A 180 -0.54 -5.18 4.30
N PHE A 181 -0.11 -4.28 5.20
CA PHE A 181 1.25 -4.32 5.75
C PHE A 181 1.35 -3.81 7.18
N ILE A 182 1.01 -2.55 7.44
CA ILE A 182 1.17 -1.96 8.80
C ILE A 182 0.22 -2.62 9.81
N GLN A 183 -1.02 -2.90 9.41
CA GLN A 183 -2.02 -3.49 10.29
C GLN A 183 -1.64 -4.91 10.76
N GLU A 184 -0.88 -5.68 9.95
CA GLU A 184 -0.32 -6.97 10.37
C GLU A 184 0.66 -6.79 11.54
N ILE A 185 1.53 -5.79 11.45
CA ILE A 185 2.53 -5.47 12.47
C ILE A 185 1.83 -4.98 13.74
N ASP A 186 0.86 -4.07 13.62
CA ASP A 186 0.01 -3.60 14.72
C ASP A 186 -0.66 -4.78 15.45
N GLY A 187 -1.24 -5.71 14.68
CA GLY A 187 -1.96 -6.86 15.23
C GLY A 187 -1.04 -7.84 15.94
N ILE A 188 0.08 -8.21 15.33
CA ILE A 188 1.05 -9.13 15.93
C ILE A 188 1.60 -8.57 17.24
N ASP A 189 2.00 -7.31 17.23
CA ASP A 189 2.66 -6.66 18.35
C ASP A 189 1.72 -6.46 19.56
N ASN A 190 0.45 -6.10 19.30
CA ASN A 190 -0.57 -6.02 20.34
C ASN A 190 -1.18 -7.37 20.73
N GLY A 191 -0.71 -8.49 20.16
CA GLY A 191 -1.25 -9.83 20.44
C GLY A 191 -2.71 -10.02 19.98
N VAL A 192 -3.14 -9.28 18.96
CA VAL A 192 -4.48 -9.39 18.37
C VAL A 192 -4.54 -10.65 17.50
N PRO A 193 -5.46 -11.59 17.78
CA PRO A 193 -5.60 -12.79 16.97
C PRO A 193 -6.10 -12.43 15.57
N MET A 194 -5.58 -13.12 14.54
CA MET A 194 -6.00 -12.90 13.14
C MET A 194 -7.45 -13.32 12.89
N PHE A 195 -7.98 -14.27 13.66
CA PHE A 195 -9.36 -14.74 13.61
C PHE A 195 -9.76 -15.40 14.93
N GLU A 196 -11.05 -15.63 15.12
CA GLU A 196 -11.58 -16.37 16.27
C GLU A 196 -11.35 -17.88 16.12
N GLY A 197 -10.83 -18.52 17.17
CA GLY A 197 -10.61 -19.97 17.23
C GLY A 197 -9.18 -20.41 16.88
N GLU A 198 -8.97 -21.74 16.83
CA GLU A 198 -7.65 -22.32 16.58
C GLU A 198 -7.35 -22.40 15.07
N PRO A 199 -6.16 -21.95 14.63
CA PRO A 199 -5.77 -22.02 13.24
C PRO A 199 -5.47 -23.45 12.79
N SER A 200 -5.91 -23.81 11.57
CA SER A 200 -5.54 -25.10 10.95
C SER A 200 -4.03 -25.20 10.66
N TYR A 201 -3.33 -24.08 10.51
CA TYR A 201 -1.88 -24.00 10.33
C TYR A 201 -1.35 -22.64 10.82
N ARG A 202 -0.07 -22.58 11.23
CA ARG A 202 0.58 -21.35 11.72
C ARG A 202 1.47 -20.74 10.65
N ILE A 203 1.48 -19.41 10.57
CA ILE A 203 2.41 -18.64 9.72
C ILE A 203 3.56 -18.16 10.60
N THR A 204 4.78 -18.65 10.34
CA THR A 204 5.99 -18.33 11.13
C THR A 204 7.06 -17.61 10.30
N THR A 205 6.68 -17.10 9.13
CA THR A 205 7.58 -16.48 8.15
C THR A 205 7.23 -15.02 7.84
N ASN A 206 6.31 -14.42 8.61
CA ASN A 206 5.95 -13.00 8.49
C ASN A 206 7.13 -12.09 8.86
N LEU A 207 6.99 -10.78 8.58
CA LEU A 207 8.08 -9.82 8.80
C LEU A 207 8.50 -9.79 10.28
N SER A 208 7.53 -9.81 11.21
CA SER A 208 7.82 -9.81 12.65
C SER A 208 8.60 -11.04 13.11
N SER A 209 8.29 -12.23 12.57
CA SER A 209 9.07 -13.45 12.83
C SER A 209 10.48 -13.34 12.27
N ARG A 210 10.65 -12.78 11.07
CA ARG A 210 11.98 -12.58 10.45
C ARG A 210 12.83 -11.57 11.23
N VAL A 211 12.22 -10.50 11.74
CA VAL A 211 12.88 -9.54 12.63
C VAL A 211 13.25 -10.22 13.96
N SER A 212 12.33 -10.97 14.56
CA SER A 212 12.59 -11.72 15.79
C SER A 212 13.80 -12.65 15.66
N ASN A 213 14.00 -13.28 14.50
CA ASN A 213 15.12 -14.19 14.22
C ASN A 213 16.48 -13.49 14.13
N LEU A 214 16.52 -12.16 14.06
CA LEU A 214 17.75 -11.36 14.09
C LEU A 214 18.16 -10.97 15.52
N ASN A 215 17.32 -11.22 16.52
CA ASN A 215 17.72 -11.07 17.91
C ASN A 215 18.78 -12.12 18.27
N PRO A 216 19.70 -11.80 19.21
CA PRO A 216 20.61 -12.79 19.76
C PRO A 216 19.85 -14.01 20.30
N ALA A 217 20.37 -15.21 20.02
CA ALA A 217 19.79 -16.43 20.54
C ALA A 217 19.91 -16.47 22.08
N TRP A 218 18.90 -17.00 22.77
CA TRP A 218 18.91 -17.09 24.24
C TRP A 218 20.12 -17.87 24.78
N ASN A 219 20.69 -18.76 23.97
CA ASN A 219 21.83 -19.61 24.27
C ASN A 219 23.16 -19.14 23.63
N SER A 220 23.21 -17.96 23.03
CA SER A 220 24.49 -17.36 22.63
C SER A 220 25.16 -16.69 23.82
N GLU A 221 26.48 -16.47 23.75
CA GLU A 221 27.12 -15.48 24.63
C GLU A 221 26.41 -14.12 24.47
N LYS A 222 26.45 -13.25 25.49
CA LYS A 222 25.76 -11.93 25.48
C LYS A 222 26.20 -11.13 24.25
N GLY A 223 25.43 -11.24 23.18
CA GLY A 223 25.69 -10.60 21.90
C GLY A 223 25.25 -9.14 21.94
N ASP A 224 25.98 -8.30 21.23
CA ASP A 224 25.54 -6.94 20.96
C ASP A 224 24.33 -6.98 20.00
N GLU A 225 23.14 -6.80 20.56
CA GLU A 225 21.86 -6.66 19.86
C GLU A 225 21.85 -5.55 18.79
N THR A 226 22.77 -4.59 18.86
CA THR A 226 22.83 -3.43 17.94
C THR A 226 23.03 -3.87 16.49
N VAL A 227 23.87 -4.90 16.27
CA VAL A 227 24.12 -5.44 14.93
C VAL A 227 22.82 -5.99 14.34
N GLY A 228 22.13 -6.87 15.09
CA GLY A 228 20.86 -7.45 14.69
C GLY A 228 19.77 -6.40 14.45
N PHE A 229 19.73 -5.34 15.28
CA PHE A 229 18.78 -4.25 15.10
C PHE A 229 18.98 -3.53 13.75
N TYR A 230 20.22 -3.23 13.36
CA TYR A 230 20.47 -2.56 12.08
C TYR A 230 20.32 -3.51 10.87
N GLU A 231 20.47 -4.82 11.04
CA GLU A 231 20.06 -5.80 10.03
C GLU A 231 18.53 -5.83 9.88
N ALA A 232 17.80 -5.82 11.00
CA ALA A 232 16.34 -5.71 11.01
C ALA A 232 15.88 -4.40 10.37
N TYR A 233 16.54 -3.29 10.68
CA TYR A 233 16.26 -1.97 10.10
C TYR A 233 16.35 -1.99 8.56
N LYS A 234 17.38 -2.65 7.99
CA LYS A 234 17.50 -2.83 6.54
C LYS A 234 16.40 -3.73 5.99
N LEU A 235 16.09 -4.81 6.70
CA LEU A 235 15.07 -5.78 6.32
C LEU A 235 13.67 -5.14 6.25
N VAL A 236 13.21 -4.52 7.34
CA VAL A 236 11.88 -3.88 7.39
C VAL A 236 11.80 -2.71 6.41
N GLY A 237 12.90 -1.99 6.25
CA GLY A 237 12.99 -0.87 5.33
C GLY A 237 12.78 -1.27 3.88
N LYS A 238 13.50 -2.31 3.45
CA LYS A 238 13.34 -2.87 2.11
C LYS A 238 11.91 -3.37 1.87
N GLU A 239 11.35 -4.13 2.82
CA GLU A 239 9.99 -4.67 2.69
C GLU A 239 8.95 -3.53 2.60
N PHE A 240 9.10 -2.48 3.41
CA PHE A 240 8.23 -1.32 3.38
C PHE A 240 8.32 -0.55 2.06
N GLU A 241 9.53 -0.23 1.59
CA GLU A 241 9.72 0.48 0.31
C GLU A 241 9.19 -0.35 -0.87
N ASP A 242 9.49 -1.65 -0.92
CA ASP A 242 8.98 -2.56 -1.95
C ASP A 242 7.44 -2.58 -1.94
N ARG A 243 6.81 -2.56 -0.76
CA ARG A 243 5.34 -2.51 -0.61
C ARG A 243 4.77 -1.20 -1.17
N VAL A 244 5.32 -0.06 -0.75
CA VAL A 244 4.88 1.27 -1.22
C VAL A 244 5.03 1.39 -2.74
N ILE A 245 6.17 0.96 -3.29
CA ILE A 245 6.44 1.00 -4.73
C ILE A 245 5.50 0.06 -5.49
N SER A 246 5.29 -1.16 -5.01
CA SER A 246 4.36 -2.12 -5.61
C SER A 246 2.93 -1.58 -5.64
N VAL A 247 2.47 -1.00 -4.53
CA VAL A 247 1.13 -0.39 -4.48
C VAL A 247 1.01 0.78 -5.46
N SER A 248 2.02 1.66 -5.54
CA SER A 248 2.03 2.81 -6.44
C SER A 248 2.11 2.43 -7.92
N LYS A 249 3.04 1.52 -8.28
CA LYS A 249 3.40 1.26 -9.68
C LYS A 249 2.68 0.06 -10.30
N ILE A 250 2.11 -0.83 -9.49
CA ILE A 250 1.45 -2.05 -9.97
C ILE A 250 -0.03 -2.05 -9.60
N TRP A 251 -0.35 -1.91 -8.31
CA TRP A 251 -1.73 -2.04 -7.85
C TRP A 251 -2.60 -0.83 -8.24
N TRP A 252 -2.16 0.40 -7.95
CA TRP A 252 -2.98 1.60 -8.17
C TRP A 252 -3.36 1.83 -9.64
N PRO A 253 -2.43 1.71 -10.63
CA PRO A 253 -2.76 1.89 -12.04
C PRO A 253 -3.81 0.91 -12.55
N ALA A 254 -3.92 -0.28 -11.94
CA ALA A 254 -4.91 -1.28 -12.32
C ALA A 254 -6.35 -0.80 -12.07
N ARG A 255 -6.58 0.12 -11.12
CA ARG A 255 -7.92 0.66 -10.84
C ARG A 255 -8.58 1.24 -12.09
N HIS A 256 -7.80 1.92 -12.93
CA HIS A 256 -8.31 2.50 -14.18
C HIS A 256 -8.81 1.41 -15.14
N LEU A 257 -8.03 0.33 -15.32
CA LEU A 257 -8.39 -0.79 -16.19
C LEU A 257 -9.64 -1.52 -15.70
N VAL A 258 -9.75 -1.75 -14.38
CA VAL A 258 -10.92 -2.39 -13.77
C VAL A 258 -12.16 -1.50 -13.93
N LYS A 259 -12.03 -0.18 -13.71
CA LYS A 259 -13.13 0.77 -13.91
C LYS A 259 -13.61 0.78 -15.36
N GLN A 260 -12.69 0.78 -16.32
CA GLN A 260 -13.02 0.70 -17.74
C GLN A 260 -13.75 -0.62 -18.08
N ALA A 261 -13.28 -1.75 -17.54
CA ALA A 261 -13.93 -3.04 -17.72
C ALA A 261 -15.37 -3.06 -17.15
N VAL A 262 -15.58 -2.48 -15.97
CA VAL A 262 -16.92 -2.32 -15.36
C VAL A 262 -17.82 -1.43 -16.22
N GLN A 263 -17.30 -0.35 -16.81
CA GLN A 263 -18.08 0.52 -17.70
C GLN A 263 -18.48 -0.18 -19.01
N ASN A 264 -17.60 -1.02 -19.54
CA ASN A 264 -17.81 -1.76 -20.80
C ASN A 264 -18.55 -3.09 -20.64
N ARG A 265 -18.94 -3.47 -19.42
CA ARG A 265 -19.53 -4.80 -19.10
C ARG A 265 -20.71 -5.21 -19.99
N PHE A 266 -21.54 -4.26 -20.40
CA PHE A 266 -22.70 -4.53 -21.27
C PHE A 266 -22.33 -4.81 -22.73
N GLN A 267 -21.12 -4.43 -23.16
CA GLN A 267 -20.56 -4.81 -24.46
C GLN A 267 -20.04 -6.26 -24.46
N VAL A 268 -19.70 -6.79 -23.28
CA VAL A 268 -19.27 -8.19 -23.10
C VAL A 268 -20.48 -9.10 -23.04
N HIS A 269 -21.47 -8.77 -22.20
CA HIS A 269 -22.71 -9.54 -22.09
C HIS A 269 -23.88 -8.64 -21.65
N PRO A 270 -25.10 -8.79 -22.22
CA PRO A 270 -26.25 -7.93 -21.90
C PRO A 270 -26.66 -7.92 -20.42
N SER A 271 -26.37 -8.99 -19.66
CA SER A 271 -26.66 -8.99 -18.21
C SER A 271 -25.80 -8.01 -17.42
N GLY A 272 -24.65 -7.58 -17.97
CA GLY A 272 -23.67 -6.77 -17.25
C GLY A 272 -22.96 -7.51 -16.11
N GLU A 273 -23.07 -8.84 -16.02
CA GLU A 273 -22.45 -9.65 -14.95
C GLU A 273 -21.06 -10.18 -15.32
N ILE A 274 -20.59 -9.90 -16.54
CA ILE A 274 -19.29 -10.34 -17.05
C ILE A 274 -18.50 -9.10 -17.43
N ILE A 275 -17.25 -9.01 -16.97
CA ILE A 275 -16.31 -7.98 -17.41
C ILE A 275 -15.13 -8.62 -18.12
N GLU A 276 -14.51 -7.84 -18.99
CA GLU A 276 -13.28 -8.19 -19.68
C GLU A 276 -12.29 -7.05 -19.51
N PHE A 277 -11.03 -7.37 -19.20
CA PHE A 277 -10.01 -6.32 -19.11
C PHE A 277 -9.62 -5.78 -20.48
N PRO A 278 -9.33 -4.47 -20.59
CA PRO A 278 -8.83 -3.86 -21.82
C PRO A 278 -7.64 -4.63 -22.40
N ASP A 279 -7.70 -4.90 -23.70
CA ASP A 279 -6.70 -5.68 -24.46
C ASP A 279 -6.44 -7.09 -23.89
N GLY A 280 -7.35 -7.64 -23.09
CA GLY A 280 -7.17 -8.90 -22.38
C GLY A 280 -6.13 -8.84 -21.26
N LYS A 281 -5.56 -7.69 -20.92
CA LYS A 281 -4.41 -7.63 -20.01
C LYS A 281 -4.82 -7.92 -18.55
N ALA A 282 -4.29 -9.01 -18.00
CA ALA A 282 -4.44 -9.32 -16.59
C ALA A 282 -3.83 -8.21 -15.70
N CYS A 283 -4.54 -7.84 -14.63
CA CYS A 283 -4.08 -6.89 -13.63
C CYS A 283 -4.61 -7.24 -12.23
N PRO A 284 -4.05 -6.70 -11.14
CA PRO A 284 -4.65 -6.80 -9.82
C PRO A 284 -6.04 -6.17 -9.83
N TRP A 285 -7.09 -6.95 -9.59
CA TRP A 285 -8.46 -6.48 -9.85
C TRP A 285 -9.45 -6.64 -8.71
N LYS A 286 -9.25 -7.60 -7.81
CA LYS A 286 -10.28 -8.00 -6.83
C LYS A 286 -10.66 -6.81 -5.95
N GLU A 287 -9.70 -6.24 -5.25
CA GLU A 287 -9.92 -5.12 -4.32
C GLU A 287 -10.54 -3.92 -5.03
N HIS A 288 -10.03 -3.58 -6.21
CA HIS A 288 -10.58 -2.49 -7.04
C HIS A 288 -12.02 -2.76 -7.44
N LEU A 289 -12.35 -3.98 -7.86
CA LEU A 289 -13.70 -4.35 -8.25
C LEU A 289 -14.65 -4.22 -7.05
N PHE A 290 -14.30 -4.76 -5.88
CA PHE A 290 -15.15 -4.66 -4.68
C PHE A 290 -15.35 -3.21 -4.24
N GLN A 291 -14.33 -2.35 -4.35
CA GLN A 291 -14.46 -0.92 -4.07
C GLN A 291 -15.38 -0.26 -5.11
N LEU A 292 -15.14 -0.48 -6.40
CA LEU A 292 -15.94 0.10 -7.48
C LEU A 292 -17.41 -0.34 -7.45
N GLU A 293 -17.69 -1.58 -7.07
CA GLU A 293 -19.07 -2.05 -6.90
C GLU A 293 -19.82 -1.28 -5.81
N LYS A 294 -19.14 -0.94 -4.71
CA LYS A 294 -19.70 -0.10 -3.64
C LYS A 294 -19.81 1.36 -4.10
N ASP A 295 -18.74 1.92 -4.64
CA ASP A 295 -18.65 3.33 -5.06
C ASP A 295 -19.69 3.66 -6.14
N LEU A 296 -19.94 2.73 -7.06
CA LEU A 296 -20.86 2.89 -8.18
C LEU A 296 -22.24 2.27 -7.93
N GLN A 297 -22.48 1.69 -6.75
CA GLN A 297 -23.71 0.98 -6.39
C GLN A 297 -24.13 -0.01 -7.48
N LEU A 298 -23.20 -0.87 -7.88
CA LEU A 298 -23.37 -1.73 -9.04
C LEU A 298 -24.46 -2.78 -8.81
N ASP A 299 -25.45 -2.81 -9.71
CA ASP A 299 -26.47 -3.86 -9.76
C ASP A 299 -26.77 -4.19 -11.24
N PRO A 300 -26.64 -5.45 -11.69
CA PRO A 300 -26.14 -6.60 -10.93
C PRO A 300 -24.62 -6.55 -10.69
N ASN A 301 -24.19 -7.16 -9.59
CA ASN A 301 -22.78 -7.38 -9.26
C ASN A 301 -22.09 -8.32 -10.25
N ILE A 302 -20.79 -8.11 -10.49
CA ILE A 302 -20.00 -8.89 -11.45
C ILE A 302 -19.80 -10.33 -10.95
N LYS A 303 -19.89 -11.31 -11.84
CA LYS A 303 -19.74 -12.74 -11.54
C LYS A 303 -18.51 -13.34 -12.18
N PHE A 304 -18.12 -12.86 -13.35
CA PHE A 304 -16.96 -13.36 -14.09
C PHE A 304 -16.07 -12.23 -14.60
N VAL A 305 -14.76 -12.49 -14.55
CA VAL A 305 -13.71 -11.63 -15.10
C VAL A 305 -12.96 -12.40 -16.19
N LEU A 306 -12.82 -11.78 -17.35
CA LEU A 306 -12.14 -12.35 -18.51
C LEU A 306 -10.82 -11.60 -18.79
N PHE A 307 -9.75 -12.36 -19.04
CA PHE A 307 -8.43 -11.84 -19.38
C PHE A 307 -7.58 -12.90 -20.06
N SER A 308 -6.54 -12.51 -20.79
CA SER A 308 -5.52 -13.38 -21.34
C SER A 308 -4.32 -13.53 -20.40
N ASP A 309 -3.70 -14.70 -20.41
CA ASP A 309 -2.38 -14.91 -19.84
C ASP A 309 -1.27 -14.53 -20.83
N ASN A 310 -0.02 -14.60 -20.37
CA ASN A 310 1.16 -14.22 -21.17
C ASN A 310 1.38 -15.11 -22.41
N ASN A 311 0.70 -16.24 -22.52
CA ASN A 311 0.77 -17.15 -23.66
C ASN A 311 -0.36 -16.90 -24.67
N GLY A 312 -1.18 -15.85 -24.46
CA GLY A 312 -2.33 -15.54 -25.30
C GLY A 312 -3.55 -16.42 -25.05
N ASN A 313 -3.49 -17.33 -24.07
CA ASN A 313 -4.65 -18.12 -23.69
C ASN A 313 -5.58 -17.29 -22.81
N TRP A 314 -6.87 -17.51 -22.95
CA TRP A 314 -7.89 -16.78 -22.22
C TRP A 314 -8.31 -17.50 -20.95
N ARG A 315 -8.64 -16.70 -19.95
CA ARG A 315 -9.10 -17.11 -18.62
C ARG A 315 -10.49 -16.58 -18.36
N VAL A 316 -11.30 -17.41 -17.75
CA VAL A 316 -12.56 -17.03 -17.08
C VAL A 316 -12.37 -17.27 -15.60
N GLN A 317 -12.42 -16.22 -14.81
CA GLN A 317 -12.29 -16.29 -13.35
C GLN A 317 -13.58 -15.88 -12.67
N ALA A 318 -14.05 -16.72 -11.75
CA ALA A 318 -15.21 -16.44 -10.94
C ALA A 318 -14.89 -15.39 -9.86
N VAL A 319 -15.79 -14.42 -9.68
CA VAL A 319 -15.65 -13.38 -8.66
C VAL A 319 -16.02 -13.96 -7.29
N PRO A 320 -15.16 -13.83 -6.26
CA PRO A 320 -15.47 -14.30 -4.92
C PRO A 320 -16.59 -13.47 -4.26
N VAL A 321 -17.20 -13.99 -3.20
CA VAL A 321 -18.20 -13.22 -2.43
C VAL A 321 -17.56 -12.07 -1.64
N ALA A 322 -16.27 -12.18 -1.32
CA ALA A 322 -15.43 -11.15 -0.71
C ALA A 322 -13.97 -11.31 -1.20
N ALA A 323 -13.14 -10.26 -1.13
CA ALA A 323 -11.77 -10.26 -1.71
C ALA A 323 -10.88 -11.44 -1.26
N GLY A 324 -10.99 -11.85 0.02
CA GLY A 324 -10.25 -12.99 0.60
C GLY A 324 -11.01 -14.33 0.61
N SER A 325 -12.21 -14.40 0.05
CA SER A 325 -13.05 -15.61 0.09
C SER A 325 -12.67 -16.61 -1.00
N PHE A 326 -12.67 -17.91 -0.65
CA PHE A 326 -12.61 -19.00 -1.62
C PHE A 326 -13.98 -19.36 -2.20
N ILE A 327 -15.06 -18.85 -1.61
CA ILE A 327 -16.42 -19.01 -2.11
C ILE A 327 -16.69 -17.97 -3.20
N CYS A 328 -17.07 -18.45 -4.38
CA CYS A 328 -17.43 -17.64 -5.54
C CYS A 328 -18.92 -17.30 -5.59
N ARG A 329 -19.25 -16.15 -6.16
CA ARG A 329 -20.64 -15.72 -6.41
C ARG A 329 -21.33 -16.70 -7.37
N VAL A 330 -20.59 -17.16 -8.38
CA VAL A 330 -20.96 -18.23 -9.32
C VAL A 330 -19.69 -19.00 -9.64
N PHE A 331 -19.67 -20.30 -9.41
CA PHE A 331 -18.57 -21.17 -9.82
C PHE A 331 -18.75 -21.58 -11.29
N LEU A 332 -17.64 -21.99 -11.93
CA LEU A 332 -17.72 -22.75 -13.17
C LEU A 332 -18.40 -24.10 -12.90
N LEU A 333 -19.11 -24.60 -13.91
CA LEU A 333 -20.01 -25.74 -13.78
C LEU A 333 -19.34 -26.97 -13.15
N GLU A 334 -20.04 -27.63 -12.23
CA GLU A 334 -19.54 -28.82 -11.51
C GLU A 334 -19.07 -29.91 -12.47
N GLU A 335 -19.79 -30.15 -13.56
CA GLU A 335 -19.43 -31.13 -14.59
C GLU A 335 -18.12 -30.78 -15.34
N TRP A 336 -17.61 -29.55 -15.22
CA TRP A 336 -16.33 -29.13 -15.82
C TRP A 336 -15.17 -29.23 -14.84
N GLN A 337 -15.44 -29.24 -13.53
CA GLN A 337 -14.41 -29.08 -12.51
C GLN A 337 -13.39 -30.24 -12.54
N GLY A 338 -12.11 -29.88 -12.66
CA GLY A 338 -11.01 -30.85 -12.78
C GLY A 338 -10.80 -31.41 -14.19
N LEU A 339 -11.68 -31.10 -15.16
CA LEU A 339 -11.50 -31.52 -16.55
C LEU A 339 -10.53 -30.60 -17.30
N ARG A 340 -9.94 -31.16 -18.36
CA ARG A 340 -8.93 -30.50 -19.21
C ARG A 340 -9.13 -30.84 -20.68
N ASP A 341 -8.59 -29.99 -21.54
CA ASP A 341 -8.35 -30.23 -22.97
C ASP A 341 -9.57 -30.81 -23.72
N GLU A 342 -9.42 -31.89 -24.50
CA GLU A 342 -10.48 -32.46 -25.34
C GLU A 342 -11.67 -32.96 -24.50
N ASN A 343 -11.41 -33.52 -23.32
CA ASN A 343 -12.45 -34.02 -22.42
C ASN A 343 -13.34 -32.86 -21.93
N LEU A 344 -12.73 -31.77 -21.50
CA LEU A 344 -13.47 -30.56 -21.13
C LEU A 344 -14.20 -29.97 -22.34
N SER A 345 -13.56 -29.95 -23.52
CA SER A 345 -14.16 -29.41 -24.73
C SER A 345 -15.42 -30.18 -25.14
N ALA A 346 -15.37 -31.52 -25.04
CA ALA A 346 -16.49 -32.41 -25.31
C ALA A 346 -17.63 -32.21 -24.30
N VAL A 347 -17.34 -32.19 -23.00
CA VAL A 347 -18.36 -32.01 -21.94
C VAL A 347 -18.96 -30.61 -21.97
N ALA A 348 -18.13 -29.57 -22.19
CA ALA A 348 -18.60 -28.19 -22.27
C ALA A 348 -19.34 -27.89 -23.58
N GLY A 349 -19.12 -28.68 -24.64
CA GLY A 349 -19.55 -28.34 -25.99
C GLY A 349 -18.95 -27.01 -26.48
N ILE A 350 -17.71 -26.72 -26.06
CA ILE A 350 -16.95 -25.51 -26.41
C ILE A 350 -15.57 -25.99 -26.85
N PRO A 351 -15.13 -25.72 -28.09
CA PRO A 351 -13.82 -26.16 -28.57
C PRO A 351 -12.68 -25.43 -27.84
N ASP A 352 -11.49 -26.02 -27.88
CA ASP A 352 -10.24 -25.43 -27.38
C ASP A 352 -10.23 -25.04 -25.89
N CYS A 353 -11.04 -25.73 -25.09
CA CYS A 353 -10.93 -25.61 -23.64
C CYS A 353 -9.58 -26.15 -23.16
N ILE A 354 -8.98 -25.50 -22.16
CA ILE A 354 -7.67 -25.87 -21.61
C ILE A 354 -7.87 -26.59 -20.27
N PHE A 355 -8.58 -25.96 -19.33
CA PHE A 355 -8.88 -26.56 -18.03
C PHE A 355 -10.00 -25.81 -17.29
N VAL A 356 -10.56 -26.47 -16.28
CA VAL A 356 -11.27 -25.83 -15.15
C VAL A 356 -10.69 -26.37 -13.85
N HIS A 357 -10.38 -25.49 -12.91
CA HIS A 357 -9.86 -25.88 -11.59
C HIS A 357 -10.83 -26.82 -10.88
N ALA A 358 -10.34 -27.73 -10.04
CA ALA A 358 -11.16 -28.73 -9.34
C ALA A 358 -12.25 -28.13 -8.43
N THR A 359 -12.13 -26.86 -8.04
CA THR A 359 -13.15 -26.14 -7.26
C THR A 359 -13.98 -25.17 -8.11
N GLY A 360 -13.73 -25.08 -9.42
CA GLY A 360 -14.48 -24.25 -10.35
C GLY A 360 -14.24 -22.74 -10.29
N PHE A 361 -13.25 -22.25 -9.52
CA PHE A 361 -13.03 -20.80 -9.39
C PHE A 361 -12.40 -20.14 -10.64
N ILE A 362 -11.73 -20.92 -11.49
CA ILE A 362 -11.07 -20.44 -12.70
C ILE A 362 -11.02 -21.53 -13.76
N GLY A 363 -11.08 -21.13 -15.02
CA GLY A 363 -10.87 -21.98 -16.17
C GLY A 363 -10.22 -21.21 -17.31
N GLY A 364 -9.96 -21.89 -18.42
CA GLY A 364 -9.44 -21.24 -19.60
C GLY A 364 -9.70 -21.95 -20.91
N ASN A 365 -9.55 -21.18 -21.97
CA ASN A 365 -9.74 -21.58 -23.35
C ASN A 365 -8.66 -20.89 -24.20
N LYS A 366 -8.30 -21.45 -25.35
CA LYS A 366 -7.33 -20.78 -26.25
C LYS A 366 -7.88 -19.48 -26.85
N THR A 367 -9.20 -19.30 -26.87
CA THR A 367 -9.88 -18.18 -27.53
C THR A 367 -10.69 -17.32 -26.55
N ARG A 368 -10.84 -16.04 -26.89
CA ARG A 368 -11.70 -15.09 -26.19
C ARG A 368 -13.16 -15.56 -26.22
N GLU A 369 -13.61 -15.96 -27.40
CA GLU A 369 -14.98 -16.42 -27.63
C GLU A 369 -15.30 -17.65 -26.78
N GLY A 370 -14.33 -18.54 -26.60
CA GLY A 370 -14.46 -19.73 -25.77
C GLY A 370 -14.69 -19.39 -24.29
N VAL A 371 -13.90 -18.49 -23.70
CA VAL A 371 -14.11 -18.10 -22.29
C VAL A 371 -15.39 -17.32 -22.06
N VAL A 372 -15.81 -16.51 -23.05
CA VAL A 372 -17.12 -15.83 -23.01
C VAL A 372 -18.25 -16.87 -22.98
N LYS A 373 -18.22 -17.86 -23.87
CA LYS A 373 -19.21 -18.96 -23.87
C LYS A 373 -19.22 -19.76 -22.57
N MET A 374 -18.04 -20.02 -22.00
CA MET A 374 -17.94 -20.70 -20.70
C MET A 374 -18.65 -19.90 -19.60
N ALA A 375 -18.39 -18.59 -19.51
CA ALA A 375 -19.04 -17.72 -18.53
C ALA A 375 -20.57 -17.65 -18.73
N ILE A 376 -21.03 -17.52 -19.97
CA ILE A 376 -22.47 -17.46 -20.32
C ILE A 376 -23.19 -18.74 -19.86
N LYS A 377 -22.69 -19.92 -20.23
CA LYS A 377 -23.30 -21.20 -19.80
C LYS A 377 -23.38 -21.34 -18.29
N CYS A 378 -22.42 -20.78 -17.54
CA CYS A 378 -22.46 -20.77 -16.09
C CYS A 378 -23.57 -19.87 -15.54
N LEU A 379 -23.78 -18.68 -16.13
CA LEU A 379 -24.88 -17.78 -15.76
C LEU A 379 -26.25 -18.40 -16.10
N GLU A 380 -26.40 -18.98 -17.29
CA GLU A 380 -27.64 -19.65 -17.72
C GLU A 380 -28.04 -20.78 -16.77
N LYS A 381 -27.09 -21.66 -16.40
CA LYS A 381 -27.37 -22.78 -15.48
C LYS A 381 -27.72 -22.29 -14.07
N ARG A 382 -27.13 -21.17 -13.61
CA ARG A 382 -27.50 -20.53 -12.34
C ARG A 382 -28.94 -20.00 -12.42
N ASP A 383 -29.30 -19.30 -13.48
CA ASP A 383 -30.62 -18.67 -13.58
C ASP A 383 -31.73 -19.69 -13.76
N ALA A 384 -31.47 -20.81 -14.44
CA ALA A 384 -32.39 -21.94 -14.50
C ALA A 384 -32.68 -22.62 -13.14
N LYS A 385 -31.82 -22.41 -12.13
CA LYS A 385 -32.01 -22.93 -10.76
C LYS A 385 -32.81 -21.99 -9.85
N LYS A 386 -33.10 -20.75 -10.26
CA LYS A 386 -33.95 -19.85 -9.47
C LYS A 386 -35.41 -20.29 -9.61
N PRO A 387 -36.15 -20.54 -8.52
CA PRO A 387 -37.59 -20.76 -8.61
C PRO A 387 -38.25 -19.51 -9.19
N LEU A 388 -39.24 -19.72 -10.08
CA LEU A 388 -40.05 -18.69 -10.73
C LEU A 388 -40.71 -17.74 -9.73
#